data_AF-A0A5S3YL66-F1
#
_entry.id   AF-A0A5S3YL66-F1
#
_cell.length_a   1.000
_cell.length_b   1.000
_cell.length_c   1.000
_cell.angle_alpha   90.00
_cell.angle_beta   90.00
_cell.angle_gamma   90.00
#
_symmetry.space_group_name_H-M   'P 1'
#
loop_
_entity.id
_entity.type
_entity.pdbx_description
1 polymer ?
#
loop_
_entity_poly.entity_id
_entity_poly.type
_entity_poly.pdbx_seq_one_letter_code
_entity_poly.pdbx_strand_id
1 'polypeptide(L)'
;LKRIQLFDPVGIAARSLQECLCIQLNQFDKATPWLDQTKQILTDHIDLLASRDYRTLMMKTKLKESDLKYVMTLIHSLNPKPAASII
;
A
#
# COMPACT_ATOMS: atom_id res chain seq x y z
N LEU A 1 11.09 24.44 -24.02
CA LEU A 1 11.46 23.01 -24.13
C LEU A 1 11.06 22.30 -22.85
N LYS A 2 10.10 21.38 -22.95
CA LYS A 2 9.50 20.58 -21.86
C LYS A 2 10.54 19.63 -21.28
N ARG A 3 10.90 19.76 -19.99
CA ARG A 3 11.44 18.68 -19.15
C ARG A 3 10.92 18.85 -17.73
N ILE A 4 9.63 18.57 -17.58
CA ILE A 4 9.07 18.12 -16.31
C ILE A 4 9.28 16.60 -16.26
N GLN A 5 9.51 16.07 -15.06
CA GLN A 5 9.55 14.66 -14.64
C GLN A 5 10.91 14.15 -14.16
N LEU A 6 11.46 14.85 -13.17
CA LEU A 6 12.06 14.20 -12.01
C LEU A 6 11.16 14.56 -10.81
N PHE A 7 9.89 14.15 -10.86
CA PHE A 7 9.03 14.14 -9.68
C PHE A 7 9.44 12.89 -8.89
N ASP A 8 10.37 13.04 -7.97
CA ASP A 8 10.14 13.28 -6.55
C ASP A 8 10.37 11.95 -5.82
N PRO A 9 11.06 11.96 -4.66
CA PRO A 9 11.48 10.77 -3.96
C PRO A 9 10.28 9.85 -3.75
N VAL A 10 10.48 8.55 -3.98
CA VAL A 10 9.50 7.48 -3.75
C VAL A 10 8.70 7.65 -2.43
N GLY A 11 9.26 8.34 -1.44
CA GLY A 11 8.62 8.70 -0.17
C GLY A 11 7.54 9.80 -0.19
N ILE A 12 7.54 10.79 -1.10
CA ILE A 12 6.55 11.90 -1.06
C ILE A 12 5.19 11.45 -1.59
N ALA A 13 5.17 10.74 -2.72
CA ALA A 13 3.95 10.10 -3.21
C ALA A 13 3.48 8.99 -2.26
N ALA A 14 4.42 8.22 -1.68
CA ALA A 14 4.09 7.19 -0.71
C ALA A 14 3.44 7.77 0.56
N ARG A 15 3.87 8.94 1.06
CA ARG A 15 3.27 9.55 2.26
C ARG A 15 1.79 9.86 2.07
N SER A 16 1.42 10.48 0.95
CA SER A 16 0.01 10.79 0.66
C SER A 16 -0.82 9.54 0.32
N LEU A 17 -0.21 8.56 -0.37
CA LEU A 17 -0.88 7.29 -0.70
C LEU A 17 -1.11 6.44 0.55
N GLN A 18 -0.10 6.34 1.42
CA GLN A 18 -0.14 5.61 2.69
C GLN A 18 -1.26 6.15 3.57
N GLU A 19 -1.34 7.48 3.75
CA GLU A 19 -2.41 8.11 4.51
C GLU A 19 -3.79 7.81 3.90
N CYS A 20 -3.92 7.91 2.58
CA CYS A 20 -5.18 7.61 1.89
C CYS A 20 -5.61 6.15 2.10
N LEU A 21 -4.69 5.19 1.90
CA LEU A 21 -4.95 3.77 2.07
C LEU A 21 -5.21 3.41 3.54
N CYS A 22 -4.52 4.05 4.49
CA CYS A 22 -4.74 3.84 5.91
C CYS A 22 -6.13 4.33 6.36
N ILE A 23 -6.58 5.49 5.84
CA ILE A 23 -7.93 6.00 6.07
C ILE A 23 -8.99 5.05 5.48
N GLN A 24 -8.76 4.53 4.27
CA GLN A 24 -9.67 3.52 3.68
C GLN A 24 -9.70 2.25 4.54
N LEU A 25 -8.56 1.76 5.01
CA LEU A 25 -8.47 0.61 5.92
C LEU A 25 -9.11 0.85 7.29
N ASN A 26 -9.20 2.09 7.75
CA ASN A 26 -9.95 2.42 8.97
C ASN A 26 -11.47 2.32 8.79
N GLN A 27 -11.98 2.30 7.56
CA GLN A 27 -13.40 2.09 7.27
C GLN A 27 -13.79 0.60 7.25
N PHE A 28 -12.81 -0.30 7.14
CA PHE A 28 -13.06 -1.74 7.26
C PHE A 28 -13.28 -2.15 8.72
N ASP A 29 -14.04 -3.23 8.91
CA ASP A 29 -14.31 -3.76 10.24
C ASP A 29 -13.01 -4.28 10.89
N LYS A 30 -12.83 -4.05 12.19
CA LYS A 30 -11.65 -4.51 12.93
C LYS A 30 -11.52 -6.03 13.00
N ALA A 31 -12.61 -6.77 12.75
CA ALA A 31 -12.59 -8.22 12.61
C ALA A 31 -12.03 -8.71 11.27
N THR A 32 -11.73 -7.80 10.33
CA THR A 32 -11.16 -8.16 9.03
C THR A 32 -9.78 -8.80 9.22
N PRO A 33 -9.56 -10.02 8.73
CA PRO A 33 -8.28 -10.70 8.86
C PRO A 33 -7.18 -9.91 8.12
N TRP A 34 -6.00 -9.84 8.72
CA TRP A 34 -4.81 -9.17 8.17
C TRP A 34 -4.91 -7.65 8.02
N LEU A 35 -5.93 -7.01 8.58
CA LEU A 35 -6.09 -5.56 8.50
C LEU A 35 -4.96 -4.82 9.22
N ASP A 36 -4.58 -5.27 10.41
CA ASP A 36 -3.47 -4.70 11.18
C ASP A 36 -2.13 -4.89 10.46
N GLN A 37 -1.86 -6.10 9.99
CA GLN A 37 -0.67 -6.41 9.19
C GLN A 37 -0.63 -5.58 7.89
N THR A 38 -1.77 -5.38 7.23
CA THR A 38 -1.82 -4.54 6.02
C THR A 38 -1.48 -3.09 6.35
N LYS A 39 -2.01 -2.54 7.45
CA LYS A 39 -1.64 -1.20 7.92
C LYS A 39 -0.16 -1.12 8.23
N GLN A 40 0.41 -2.10 8.94
CA GLN A 40 1.83 -2.13 9.26
C GLN A 40 2.70 -2.17 7.99
N ILE A 41 2.30 -2.97 6.99
CA ILE A 41 3.01 -3.03 5.70
C ILE A 41 2.93 -1.70 4.98
N LEU A 42 1.76 -1.08 4.94
CA LEU A 42 1.59 0.22 4.32
C LEU A 42 2.37 1.31 5.06
N THR A 43 2.53 1.23 6.39
CA THR A 43 3.25 2.25 7.17
C THR A 43 4.77 2.06 7.11
N ASP A 44 5.26 0.83 7.33
CA ASP A 44 6.69 0.51 7.52
C ASP A 44 7.37 -0.06 6.27
N HIS A 45 6.59 -0.62 5.32
CA HIS A 45 7.10 -1.42 4.20
C HIS A 45 6.50 -1.03 2.83
N ILE A 46 5.95 0.18 2.68
CA ILE A 46 5.35 0.63 1.41
C ILE A 46 6.36 0.74 0.28
N ASP A 47 7.63 1.00 0.60
CA ASP A 47 8.73 1.02 -0.36
C ASP A 47 8.95 -0.37 -0.99
N LEU A 48 8.84 -1.42 -0.17
CA LEU A 48 8.92 -2.81 -0.64
C LEU A 48 7.71 -3.18 -1.52
N LEU A 49 6.52 -2.67 -1.20
CA LEU A 49 5.35 -2.81 -2.08
C LEU A 49 5.54 -2.09 -3.41
N ALA A 50 6.07 -0.86 -3.39
CA ALA A 50 6.34 -0.08 -4.60
C ALA A 50 7.38 -0.75 -5.50
N SER A 51 8.41 -1.34 -4.88
CA SER A 51 9.45 -2.12 -5.57
C SER A 51 9.02 -3.54 -5.95
N ARG A 52 7.79 -3.96 -5.57
CA ARG A 52 7.25 -5.33 -5.76
C ARG A 52 8.12 -6.42 -5.15
N ASP A 53 8.86 -6.10 -4.08
CA ASP A 53 9.77 -7.04 -3.40
C ASP A 53 9.01 -7.89 -2.36
N TYR A 54 8.16 -8.78 -2.86
CA TYR A 54 7.32 -9.64 -2.04
C TYR A 54 8.12 -10.60 -1.16
N ARG A 55 9.33 -10.99 -1.61
CA ARG A 55 10.19 -11.93 -0.89
C ARG A 55 10.69 -11.32 0.43
N THR A 56 11.18 -10.09 0.37
CA THR A 56 11.63 -9.35 1.56
C THR A 56 10.44 -9.02 2.47
N LEU A 57 9.30 -8.71 1.88
CA LEU A 57 8.08 -8.39 2.61
C LEU A 57 7.59 -9.59 3.43
N MET A 58 7.54 -10.80 2.85
CA MET A 58 7.23 -12.04 3.59
C MET A 58 8.19 -12.31 4.75
N MET A 59 9.50 -12.08 4.57
CA MET A 59 10.46 -12.27 5.64
C MET A 59 10.26 -11.29 6.80
N LYS A 60 9.99 -10.01 6.48
CA LYS A 60 9.79 -8.96 7.49
C LYS A 60 8.46 -9.09 8.23
N THR A 61 7.37 -9.38 7.53
CA THR A 61 6.04 -9.54 8.16
C THR A 61 5.75 -10.93 8.66
N LYS A 62 6.63 -11.91 8.39
CA LYS A 62 6.46 -13.33 8.72
C LYS A 62 5.15 -13.91 8.19
N LEU A 63 4.62 -13.34 7.11
CA LEU A 63 3.41 -13.80 6.44
C LEU A 63 3.74 -14.99 5.55
N LYS A 64 2.83 -15.97 5.48
CA LYS A 64 2.90 -17.02 4.47
C LYS A 64 2.40 -16.48 3.13
N GLU A 65 2.69 -17.20 2.05
CA GLU A 65 2.26 -16.83 0.71
C GLU A 65 0.72 -16.63 0.62
N SER A 66 -0.04 -17.51 1.26
CA SER A 66 -1.51 -17.39 1.35
C SER A 66 -1.96 -16.08 1.99
N ASP A 67 -1.32 -15.69 3.11
CA ASP A 67 -1.65 -14.50 3.86
C ASP A 67 -1.22 -13.23 3.12
N LEU A 68 -0.05 -13.27 2.46
CA LEU A 68 0.41 -12.20 1.59
C LEU A 68 -0.57 -11.98 0.43
N LYS A 69 -1.11 -13.06 -0.14
CA LYS A 69 -2.12 -12.97 -1.20
C LYS A 69 -3.40 -12.30 -0.69
N TYR A 70 -3.83 -12.59 0.53
CA TYR A 70 -4.96 -11.88 1.16
C TYR A 70 -4.65 -10.39 1.35
N VAL A 71 -3.50 -10.05 1.92
CA VAL A 71 -3.06 -8.66 2.10
C VAL A 71 -3.00 -7.92 0.75
N MET A 72 -2.42 -8.53 -0.27
CA MET A 72 -2.35 -7.94 -1.61
C MET A 72 -3.74 -7.78 -2.22
N THR A 73 -4.64 -8.75 -2.03
CA THR A 73 -6.04 -8.63 -2.49
C THR A 73 -6.74 -7.46 -1.77
N LEU A 74 -6.50 -7.31 -0.46
CA LEU A 74 -7.00 -6.18 0.33
C LEU A 74 -6.47 -4.86 -0.24
N ILE A 75 -5.15 -4.73 -0.41
CA ILE A 75 -4.49 -3.53 -0.95
C ILE A 75 -4.96 -3.22 -2.38
N HIS A 76 -5.14 -4.23 -3.22
CA HIS A 76 -5.65 -4.06 -4.59
C HIS A 76 -7.13 -3.66 -4.62
N SER A 77 -7.90 -4.06 -3.61
CA SER A 77 -9.29 -3.63 -3.42
C SER A 77 -9.37 -2.17 -2.96
N LEU A 78 -8.35 -1.69 -2.22
CA LEU A 78 -8.21 -0.27 -1.91
C LEU A 78 -7.91 0.50 -3.19
N ASN A 79 -8.60 1.61 -3.41
CA ASN A 79 -8.39 2.45 -4.59
C ASN A 79 -7.39 3.56 -4.24
N PRO A 80 -6.12 3.47 -4.69
CA PRO A 80 -5.12 4.51 -4.43
C PRO A 80 -5.42 5.85 -5.11
N LYS A 81 -6.39 5.90 -6.03
CA LYS A 81 -6.78 7.09 -6.78
C LYS A 81 -8.31 7.20 -6.90
N PRO A 82 -8.99 7.94 -6.02
CA PRO A 82 -10.28 8.52 -6.38
C PRO A 82 -10.12 9.63 -7.46
N ALA A 83 -8.94 10.26 -7.56
CA ALA A 83 -8.69 11.43 -8.38
C ALA A 83 -8.47 11.19 -9.89
N ALA A 84 -8.73 9.97 -10.40
CA ALA A 84 -8.82 9.71 -11.84
C ALA A 84 -10.26 9.79 -12.38
N SER A 85 -11.25 10.07 -11.51
CA SER A 85 -12.65 10.23 -11.88
C SER A 85 -13.09 11.70 -11.89
N ILE A 86 -12.25 12.58 -12.45
CA ILE A 86 -12.70 13.90 -12.90
C ILE A 86 -12.36 13.96 -14.38
N ILE A 87 -13.40 13.71 -15.17
CA ILE A 87 -13.51 13.89 -16.61
C ILE A 87 -13.54 15.39 -16.92
#